data_AF-A0A536JWD4-F1
#
_entry.id   AF-A0A536JWD4-F1
#
_cell.length_a   1.000
_cell.length_b   1.000
_cell.length_c   1.000
_cell.angle_alpha   90.00
_cell.angle_beta   90.00
_cell.angle_gamma   90.00
#
_symmetry.space_group_name_H-M   'P 1'
#
loop_
_entity.id
_entity.type
_entity.pdbx_description
1 polymer ?
#
loop_
_entity_poly.entity_id
_entity_poly.type
_entity_poly.pdbx_seq_one_letter_code
_entity_poly.pdbx_strand_id
1 'polypeptide(L)'
;MTTVAIAAEATEDRVGLDTAYRLLWLAVVFDILAFGIGFGWDRNWHATHPFEDFFSPPHLFIYSMHLCATITLAYIAFTPDLRRWFGDTFALPPLPFAVPGPIALAGGGFVVTGLAGFFDGIWHTAFGLDETLWSFPHSMLGWGLFVAFLGITSCRLALAQWKPIGWGSAIVFGFLVFSSSIERIPGPFMNNISPEILRFIAAIPVLAAEPAFQHTTRIYLENDITRLSPLFVPLMGLGAGLAFGLLRRFDPRPLLVLALGALLTRTTDFVPLIVPALVVALRGTAAIGWRWWTLTGLCFGVATAIIWDRPFSLGGALVAAPLMAGGAAVAGRIWRVAERPTRRGVVTLVALAGIAAPAFTGVIDLALRARTP
;
A
#
# COMPACT_ATOMS: atom_id res chain seq x y z
N MET A 1 -18.40 -49.71 2.04
CA MET A 1 -17.91 -48.79 3.10
C MET A 1 -16.86 -47.82 2.57
N THR A 2 -15.90 -48.25 1.73
CA THR A 2 -14.80 -47.42 1.21
C THR A 2 -15.25 -46.21 0.37
N THR A 3 -16.25 -46.36 -0.50
CA THR A 3 -16.74 -45.27 -1.37
C THR A 3 -17.46 -44.16 -0.60
N VAL A 4 -18.12 -44.49 0.50
CA VAL A 4 -18.83 -43.53 1.36
C VAL A 4 -17.84 -42.71 2.18
N ALA A 5 -16.77 -43.34 2.68
CA ALA A 5 -15.69 -42.65 3.39
C ALA A 5 -14.96 -41.65 2.47
N ILE A 6 -14.62 -42.05 1.24
CA ILE A 6 -13.98 -41.19 0.24
C ILE A 6 -14.87 -39.99 -0.12
N ALA A 7 -16.19 -40.20 -0.27
CA ALA A 7 -17.13 -39.13 -0.57
C ALA A 7 -17.31 -38.14 0.60
N ALA A 8 -17.28 -38.63 1.85
CA ALA A 8 -17.35 -37.79 3.04
C ALA A 8 -16.09 -36.92 3.19
N GLU A 9 -14.91 -37.51 3.03
CA GLU A 9 -13.61 -36.81 3.08
C GLU A 9 -13.49 -35.72 2.00
N ALA A 10 -13.90 -36.03 0.77
CA ALA A 10 -13.95 -35.04 -0.31
C ALA A 10 -14.94 -33.89 -0.06
N THR A 11 -16.02 -34.15 0.68
CA THR A 11 -17.01 -33.14 1.06
C THR A 11 -16.46 -32.23 2.17
N GLU A 12 -15.82 -32.81 3.18
CA GLU A 12 -15.18 -32.08 4.28
C GLU A 12 -14.02 -31.19 3.81
N ASP A 13 -13.18 -31.71 2.91
CA ASP A 13 -12.10 -30.94 2.27
C ASP A 13 -12.65 -29.71 1.52
N ARG A 14 -13.77 -29.87 0.82
CA ARG A 14 -14.42 -28.77 0.10
C ARG A 14 -14.98 -27.72 1.05
N VAL A 15 -15.57 -28.12 2.18
CA VAL A 15 -16.07 -27.19 3.22
C VAL A 15 -14.93 -26.40 3.85
N GLY A 16 -13.79 -27.05 4.14
CA GLY A 16 -12.60 -26.39 4.66
C GLY A 16 -12.04 -25.33 3.71
N LEU A 17 -11.92 -25.67 2.41
CA LEU A 17 -11.48 -24.73 1.38
C LEU A 17 -12.44 -23.54 1.22
N ASP A 18 -13.75 -23.79 1.17
CA ASP A 18 -14.77 -22.75 1.04
C ASP A 18 -14.76 -21.80 2.25
N THR A 19 -14.57 -22.35 3.45
CA THR A 19 -14.44 -21.58 4.69
C THR A 19 -13.18 -20.71 4.67
N ALA A 20 -12.02 -21.29 4.34
CA ALA A 20 -10.76 -20.54 4.24
C ALA A 20 -10.86 -19.38 3.23
N TYR A 21 -11.49 -19.63 2.07
CA TYR A 21 -11.71 -18.60 1.04
C TYR A 21 -12.64 -17.48 1.53
N ARG A 22 -13.76 -17.80 2.19
CA ARG A 22 -14.70 -16.81 2.73
C ARG A 22 -14.06 -15.96 3.83
N LEU A 23 -13.29 -16.57 4.71
CA LEU A 23 -12.60 -15.86 5.78
C LEU A 23 -11.50 -14.93 5.24
N LEU A 24 -10.77 -15.31 4.19
CA LEU A 24 -9.85 -14.39 3.52
C LEU A 24 -10.59 -13.15 2.99
N TRP A 25 -11.76 -13.34 2.36
CA TRP A 25 -12.60 -12.23 1.89
C TRP A 25 -13.15 -11.38 3.03
N LEU A 26 -13.52 -12.00 4.15
CA LEU A 26 -13.96 -11.28 5.34
C LEU A 26 -12.85 -10.37 5.87
N ALA A 27 -11.61 -10.86 5.94
CA ALA A 27 -10.46 -10.04 6.31
C ALA A 27 -10.26 -8.85 5.34
N VAL A 28 -10.39 -9.08 4.04
CA VAL A 28 -10.34 -8.03 3.01
C VAL A 28 -11.45 -6.98 3.21
N VAL A 29 -12.68 -7.40 3.51
CA VAL A 29 -13.79 -6.47 3.78
C VAL A 29 -13.46 -5.58 4.97
N PHE A 30 -12.97 -6.16 6.07
CA PHE A 30 -12.57 -5.38 7.24
C PHE A 30 -11.46 -4.38 6.92
N ASP A 31 -10.43 -4.76 6.16
CA ASP A 31 -9.38 -3.83 5.75
C ASP A 31 -9.90 -2.72 4.81
N ILE A 32 -10.84 -3.02 3.91
CA ILE A 32 -11.48 -2.00 3.06
C ILE A 32 -12.30 -1.02 3.91
N LEU A 33 -13.00 -1.50 4.94
CA LEU A 33 -13.71 -0.62 5.88
C LEU A 33 -12.71 0.26 6.63
N ALA A 34 -11.65 -0.34 7.18
CA ALA A 34 -10.61 0.39 7.92
C ALA A 34 -9.96 1.49 7.06
N PHE A 35 -9.42 1.14 5.90
CA PHE A 35 -8.53 2.04 5.15
C PHE A 35 -9.20 2.72 3.95
N GLY A 36 -10.26 2.14 3.41
CA GLY A 36 -11.04 2.74 2.34
C GLY A 36 -12.05 3.77 2.84
N ILE A 37 -12.68 3.50 4.00
CA ILE A 37 -13.68 4.40 4.60
C ILE A 37 -13.08 5.15 5.79
N GLY A 38 -12.43 4.42 6.71
CA GLY A 38 -11.91 5.01 7.95
C GLY A 38 -10.90 6.14 7.71
N PHE A 39 -9.91 5.97 6.82
CA PHE A 39 -8.97 7.06 6.49
C PHE A 39 -9.64 8.30 5.89
N GLY A 40 -10.68 8.13 5.08
CA GLY A 40 -11.43 9.26 4.54
C GLY A 40 -12.24 9.98 5.63
N TRP A 41 -12.82 9.21 6.55
CA TRP A 41 -13.51 9.77 7.71
C TRP A 41 -12.53 10.52 8.63
N ASP A 42 -11.36 9.95 8.90
CA ASP A 42 -10.32 10.51 9.74
C ASP A 42 -9.84 11.89 9.27
N ARG A 43 -9.50 12.01 7.99
CA ARG A 43 -9.12 13.31 7.39
C ARG A 43 -10.22 14.36 7.51
N ASN A 44 -11.47 13.97 7.26
CA ASN A 44 -12.61 14.87 7.39
C ASN A 44 -12.88 15.27 8.86
N TRP A 45 -12.62 14.36 9.79
CA TRP A 45 -12.75 14.60 11.22
C TRP A 45 -11.76 15.66 11.69
N HIS A 46 -10.48 15.54 11.35
CA HIS A 46 -9.45 16.52 11.70
C HIS A 46 -9.66 17.90 11.05
N ALA A 47 -10.34 17.96 9.90
CA ALA A 47 -10.73 19.24 9.29
C ALA A 47 -11.89 19.95 10.02
N THR A 48 -12.60 19.27 10.93
CA THR A 48 -13.82 19.78 11.58
C THR A 48 -13.79 19.73 13.11
N HIS A 49 -12.84 19.00 13.70
CA HIS A 49 -12.70 18.83 15.14
C HIS A 49 -11.25 19.03 15.56
N PRO A 50 -10.98 19.77 16.67
CA PRO A 50 -9.65 19.87 17.23
C PRO A 50 -9.05 18.50 17.54
N PHE A 51 -7.72 18.40 17.49
CA PHE A 51 -7.06 17.16 17.86
C PHE A 51 -6.94 17.07 19.39
N GLU A 52 -7.65 16.12 19.99
CA GLU A 52 -7.62 15.91 21.43
C GLU A 52 -6.66 14.78 21.82
N ASP A 53 -6.86 13.58 21.26
CA ASP A 53 -5.99 12.42 21.48
C ASP A 53 -6.10 11.36 20.36
N PHE A 54 -5.37 10.25 20.56
CA PHE A 54 -5.34 9.11 19.65
C PHE A 54 -6.67 8.32 19.56
N PHE A 55 -7.57 8.41 20.54
CA PHE A 55 -8.79 7.60 20.62
C PHE A 55 -10.02 8.28 20.00
N SER A 56 -9.80 9.06 18.95
CA SER A 56 -10.87 9.67 18.15
C SER A 56 -11.82 8.59 17.56
N PRO A 57 -13.10 8.93 17.32
CA PRO A 57 -14.04 8.01 16.67
C PRO A 57 -13.52 7.36 15.36
N PRO A 58 -12.92 8.09 14.40
CA PRO A 58 -12.37 7.46 13.20
C PRO A 58 -11.18 6.53 13.50
N HIS A 59 -10.27 6.89 14.43
CA HIS A 59 -9.19 6.00 14.84
C HIS A 59 -9.73 4.69 15.45
N LEU A 60 -10.66 4.78 16.40
CA LEU A 60 -11.28 3.60 17.00
C LEU A 60 -11.92 2.69 15.94
N PHE A 61 -12.57 3.28 14.93
CA PHE A 61 -13.14 2.52 13.82
C PHE A 61 -12.06 1.84 12.97
N ILE A 62 -11.03 2.57 12.54
CA ILE A 62 -9.90 2.04 11.75
C ILE A 62 -9.25 0.87 12.47
N TYR A 63 -8.83 1.06 13.73
CA TYR A 63 -8.13 0.04 14.50
C TYR A 63 -9.01 -1.16 14.83
N SER A 64 -10.31 -0.95 15.09
CA SER A 64 -11.24 -2.07 15.34
C SER A 64 -11.45 -2.92 14.09
N MET A 65 -11.68 -2.29 12.93
CA MET A 65 -11.84 -3.01 11.67
C MET A 65 -10.54 -3.74 11.30
N HIS A 66 -9.39 -3.09 11.43
CA HIS A 66 -8.10 -3.74 11.17
C HIS A 66 -7.79 -4.89 12.15
N LEU A 67 -8.17 -4.75 13.41
CA LEU A 67 -8.07 -5.82 14.41
C LEU A 67 -8.96 -7.00 14.01
N CYS A 68 -10.18 -6.77 13.53
CA CYS A 68 -11.04 -7.83 13.01
C CYS A 68 -10.40 -8.56 11.81
N ALA A 69 -9.76 -7.85 10.88
CA ALA A 69 -9.01 -8.46 9.78
C ALA A 69 -7.85 -9.33 10.31
N THR A 70 -7.11 -8.80 11.29
CA THR A 70 -5.98 -9.48 11.95
C THR A 70 -6.43 -10.76 12.65
N ILE A 71 -7.50 -10.69 13.46
CA ILE A 71 -8.07 -11.84 14.16
C ILE A 71 -8.59 -12.88 13.17
N THR A 72 -9.19 -12.45 12.06
CA THR A 72 -9.67 -13.37 11.01
C THR A 72 -8.52 -14.16 10.39
N LEU A 73 -7.41 -13.49 10.05
CA LEU A 73 -6.23 -14.19 9.52
C LEU A 73 -5.51 -15.04 10.58
N ALA A 74 -5.48 -14.58 11.83
CA ALA A 74 -4.96 -15.37 12.94
C ALA A 74 -5.80 -16.64 13.14
N TYR A 75 -7.13 -16.54 13.11
CA TYR A 75 -8.02 -17.69 13.21
C TYR A 75 -7.73 -18.73 12.10
N ILE A 76 -7.53 -18.27 10.85
CA ILE A 76 -7.09 -19.16 9.77
C ILE A 76 -5.75 -19.81 10.11
N ALA A 77 -4.75 -19.03 10.55
CA ALA A 77 -3.41 -19.51 10.87
C ALA A 77 -3.38 -20.54 12.01
N PHE A 78 -4.23 -20.38 13.02
CA PHE A 78 -4.30 -21.26 14.19
C PHE A 78 -5.15 -22.51 13.93
N THR A 79 -5.96 -22.54 12.87
CA THR A 79 -6.82 -23.68 12.52
C THR A 79 -6.14 -24.56 11.44
N PRO A 80 -5.66 -25.78 11.77
CA PRO A 80 -4.90 -26.62 10.83
C PRO A 80 -5.61 -26.89 9.50
N ASP A 81 -6.91 -27.18 9.55
CA ASP A 81 -7.71 -27.52 8.38
C ASP A 81 -7.92 -26.35 7.41
N LEU A 82 -7.79 -25.12 7.91
CA LEU A 82 -7.89 -23.90 7.12
C LEU A 82 -6.52 -23.48 6.58
N ARG A 83 -5.48 -23.48 7.42
CA ARG A 83 -4.15 -22.98 7.01
C ARG A 83 -3.47 -23.84 5.95
N ARG A 84 -3.77 -25.13 5.87
CA ARG A 84 -3.17 -26.06 4.89
C ARG A 84 -3.40 -25.64 3.44
N TRP A 85 -4.44 -24.85 3.17
CA TRP A 85 -4.75 -24.33 1.83
C TRP A 85 -3.86 -23.17 1.39
N PHE A 86 -3.00 -22.64 2.26
CA PHE A 86 -2.17 -21.46 1.95
C PHE A 86 -0.71 -21.83 1.62
N GLY A 87 -0.45 -23.09 1.27
CA GLY A 87 0.82 -23.56 0.74
C GLY A 87 1.87 -23.90 1.78
N ASP A 88 3.14 -23.89 1.36
CA ASP A 88 4.27 -24.34 2.16
C ASP A 88 4.43 -23.55 3.47
N THR A 89 4.83 -24.27 4.52
CA THR A 89 4.98 -23.72 5.86
C THR A 89 6.44 -23.61 6.27
N PHE A 90 6.73 -22.68 7.18
CA PHE A 90 8.02 -22.60 7.85
C PHE A 90 7.84 -22.21 9.32
N ALA A 91 8.82 -22.59 10.16
CA ALA A 91 8.85 -22.19 11.55
C ALA A 91 9.08 -20.68 11.69
N LEU A 92 8.21 -20.01 12.45
CA LEU A 92 8.29 -18.59 12.76
C LEU A 92 8.18 -18.39 14.28
N PRO A 93 9.31 -18.42 15.02
CA PRO A 93 9.30 -18.19 16.46
C PRO A 93 8.68 -16.82 16.79
N PRO A 94 7.90 -16.70 17.90
CA PRO A 94 7.66 -17.72 18.93
C PRO A 94 6.45 -18.63 18.66
N LEU A 95 5.85 -18.63 17.46
CA LEU A 95 4.66 -19.43 17.21
C LEU A 95 4.93 -20.93 17.38
N PRO A 96 4.05 -21.68 18.08
CA PRO A 96 4.27 -23.09 18.39
C PRO A 96 4.05 -24.03 17.19
N PHE A 97 3.75 -23.48 16.01
CA PHE A 97 3.51 -24.23 14.78
C PHE A 97 4.15 -23.53 13.57
N ALA A 98 4.36 -24.30 12.51
CA ALA A 98 4.80 -23.75 11.23
C ALA A 98 3.66 -22.98 10.54
N VAL A 99 3.96 -21.81 10.00
CA VAL A 99 2.98 -20.91 9.40
C VAL A 99 3.13 -20.93 7.88
N PRO A 100 2.02 -20.98 7.11
CA PRO A 100 2.09 -20.81 5.67
C PRO A 100 2.73 -19.48 5.29
N GLY A 101 3.64 -19.50 4.32
CA GLY A 101 4.37 -18.29 3.91
C GLY A 101 3.50 -17.07 3.56
N PRO A 102 2.38 -17.21 2.83
CA PRO A 102 1.46 -16.12 2.54
C PRO A 102 0.84 -15.48 3.80
N ILE A 103 0.42 -16.33 4.74
CA ILE A 103 -0.15 -15.88 6.03
C ILE A 103 0.93 -15.18 6.86
N ALA A 104 2.16 -15.70 6.87
CA ALA A 104 3.27 -15.06 7.58
C ALA A 104 3.61 -13.68 6.98
N LEU A 105 3.51 -13.51 5.66
CA LEU A 105 3.70 -12.22 5.00
C LEU A 105 2.59 -11.23 5.38
N ALA A 106 1.32 -11.65 5.32
CA ALA A 106 0.19 -10.82 5.71
C ALA A 106 0.27 -10.41 7.19
N GLY A 107 0.51 -11.39 8.07
CA GLY A 107 0.67 -11.17 9.51
C GLY A 107 1.85 -10.27 9.84
N GLY A 108 2.97 -10.37 9.12
CA GLY A 108 4.10 -9.44 9.26
C GLY A 108 3.70 -8.00 8.95
N GLY A 109 2.90 -7.79 7.90
CA GLY A 109 2.32 -6.47 7.59
C GLY A 109 1.40 -5.95 8.70
N PHE A 110 0.48 -6.78 9.20
CA PHE A 110 -0.40 -6.41 10.30
C PHE A 110 0.33 -6.06 11.59
N VAL A 111 1.39 -6.81 11.94
CA VAL A 111 2.23 -6.48 13.10
C VAL A 111 2.88 -5.12 12.91
N VAL A 112 3.41 -4.82 11.72
CA VAL A 112 3.99 -3.50 11.40
C VAL A 112 2.94 -2.40 11.51
N THR A 113 1.74 -2.60 10.96
CA THR A 113 0.63 -1.62 11.06
C THR A 113 0.20 -1.39 12.52
N GLY A 114 0.10 -2.44 13.32
CA GLY A 114 -0.23 -2.31 14.76
C GLY A 114 0.84 -1.57 15.55
N LEU A 115 2.12 -1.85 15.27
CA LEU A 115 3.24 -1.10 15.85
C LEU A 115 3.25 0.36 15.39
N ALA A 116 2.87 0.64 14.15
CA ALA A 116 2.77 2.01 13.64
C ALA A 116 1.82 2.84 14.52
N GLY A 117 0.63 2.32 14.85
CA GLY A 117 -0.32 3.02 15.74
C GLY A 117 0.21 3.25 17.16
N PHE A 118 0.98 2.31 17.70
CA PHE A 118 1.66 2.51 18.98
C PHE A 118 2.69 3.65 18.92
N PHE A 119 3.54 3.65 17.88
CA PHE A 119 4.53 4.72 17.69
C PHE A 119 3.89 6.06 17.33
N ASP A 120 2.71 6.03 16.70
CA ASP A 120 1.94 7.21 16.34
C ASP A 120 1.47 7.98 17.58
N GLY A 121 0.94 7.29 18.59
CA GLY A 121 0.59 7.92 19.87
C GLY A 121 1.80 8.57 20.58
N ILE A 122 2.97 7.94 20.53
CA ILE A 122 4.21 8.52 21.04
C ILE A 122 4.60 9.77 20.23
N TRP A 123 4.48 9.68 18.91
CA TRP A 123 4.85 10.76 18.00
C TRP A 123 3.96 11.98 18.17
N HIS A 124 2.65 11.80 18.27
CA HIS A 124 1.71 12.88 18.56
C HIS A 124 1.94 13.52 19.93
N THR A 125 2.41 12.77 20.92
CA THR A 125 2.81 13.35 22.22
C THR A 125 4.02 14.29 22.08
N ALA A 126 4.93 13.98 21.15
CA ALA A 126 6.15 14.77 20.94
C ALA A 126 5.95 15.95 19.97
N PHE A 127 5.10 15.79 18.94
CA PHE A 127 5.00 16.72 17.82
C PHE A 127 3.59 17.28 17.57
N GLY A 128 2.56 16.84 18.30
CA GLY A 128 1.16 17.21 18.09
C GLY A 128 0.55 16.58 16.83
N LEU A 129 -0.53 17.18 16.30
CA LEU A 129 -1.16 16.74 15.03
C LEU A 129 -0.17 16.90 13.88
N ASP A 130 0.41 15.77 13.48
CA ASP A 130 1.41 15.64 12.42
C ASP A 130 0.90 14.67 11.37
N GLU A 131 0.89 15.09 10.10
CA GLU A 131 0.46 14.28 8.97
C GLU A 131 1.59 14.03 7.95
N THR A 132 2.85 14.20 8.36
CA THR A 132 3.97 13.87 7.47
C THR A 132 4.00 12.38 7.18
N LEU A 133 3.70 12.01 5.93
CA LEU A 133 3.81 10.63 5.44
C LEU A 133 5.25 10.06 5.55
N TRP A 134 6.23 10.91 5.84
CA TRP A 134 7.61 10.51 6.13
C TRP A 134 7.93 10.32 7.60
N SER A 135 7.13 10.88 8.52
CA SER A 135 7.30 10.56 9.94
C SER A 135 7.32 9.05 10.14
N PHE A 136 8.09 8.63 11.14
CA PHE A 136 8.32 7.22 11.40
C PHE A 136 7.01 6.40 11.48
N PRO A 137 6.00 6.77 12.29
CA PRO A 137 4.77 6.00 12.39
C PRO A 137 3.93 6.01 11.10
N HIS A 138 3.75 7.15 10.43
CA HIS A 138 2.95 7.21 9.20
C HIS A 138 3.59 6.44 8.03
N SER A 139 4.91 6.52 7.91
CA SER A 139 5.65 5.73 6.93
C SER A 139 5.54 4.24 7.26
N MET A 140 5.68 3.87 8.55
CA MET A 140 5.51 2.49 9.03
C MET A 140 4.10 1.96 8.76
N LEU A 141 3.07 2.77 9.00
CA LEU A 141 1.67 2.44 8.74
C LEU A 141 1.48 2.09 7.27
N GLY A 142 1.89 2.98 6.37
CA GLY A 142 1.68 2.77 4.95
C GLY A 142 2.53 1.64 4.35
N TRP A 143 3.76 1.42 4.84
CA TRP A 143 4.54 0.23 4.45
C TRP A 143 3.99 -1.08 5.05
N GLY A 144 3.49 -1.04 6.29
CA GLY A 144 2.80 -2.16 6.93
C GLY A 144 1.58 -2.59 6.13
N LEU A 145 0.75 -1.63 5.71
CA LEU A 145 -0.40 -1.87 4.83
C LEU A 145 -0.01 -2.46 3.48
N PHE A 146 1.04 -1.94 2.86
CA PHE A 146 1.57 -2.50 1.62
C PHE A 146 1.98 -3.98 1.79
N VAL A 147 2.71 -4.30 2.86
CA VAL A 147 3.12 -5.69 3.15
C VAL A 147 1.92 -6.58 3.47
N ALA A 148 0.95 -6.07 4.23
CA ALA A 148 -0.27 -6.79 4.59
C ALA A 148 -1.09 -7.14 3.34
N PHE A 149 -1.35 -6.16 2.45
CA PHE A 149 -2.09 -6.36 1.21
C PHE A 149 -1.34 -7.23 0.19
N LEU A 150 -0.01 -7.14 0.16
CA LEU A 150 0.81 -8.08 -0.60
C LEU A 150 0.67 -9.51 -0.07
N GLY A 151 0.68 -9.70 1.25
CA GLY A 151 0.46 -10.99 1.91
C GLY A 151 -0.95 -11.55 1.68
N ILE A 152 -1.98 -10.72 1.81
CA ILE A 152 -3.37 -11.07 1.52
C ILE A 152 -3.54 -11.48 0.04
N THR A 153 -2.84 -10.79 -0.86
CA THR A 153 -2.80 -11.16 -2.29
C THR A 153 -2.05 -12.47 -2.51
N SER A 154 -0.95 -12.70 -1.79
CA SER A 154 -0.25 -13.99 -1.75
C SER A 154 -1.16 -15.12 -1.26
N CYS A 155 -1.97 -14.88 -0.23
CA CYS A 155 -2.98 -15.83 0.24
C CYS A 155 -3.99 -16.15 -0.85
N ARG A 156 -4.44 -15.13 -1.61
CA ARG A 156 -5.34 -15.34 -2.74
C ARG A 156 -4.70 -16.15 -3.87
N LEU A 157 -3.42 -15.93 -4.15
CA LEU A 157 -2.65 -16.71 -5.13
C LEU A 157 -2.54 -18.17 -4.71
N ALA A 158 -2.28 -18.45 -3.43
CA ALA A 158 -2.19 -19.83 -2.93
C ALA A 158 -3.51 -20.60 -3.17
N LEU A 159 -4.65 -19.93 -2.98
CA LEU A 159 -5.98 -20.49 -3.24
C LEU A 159 -6.33 -20.61 -4.73
N ALA A 160 -5.57 -19.97 -5.64
CA ALA A 160 -5.91 -19.87 -7.05
C ALA A 160 -5.93 -21.22 -7.77
N GLN A 161 -5.17 -22.21 -7.28
CA GLN A 161 -5.15 -23.56 -7.86
C GLN A 161 -6.48 -24.31 -7.69
N TRP A 162 -7.25 -24.02 -6.65
CA TRP A 162 -8.58 -24.63 -6.42
C TRP A 162 -9.72 -23.67 -6.76
N LYS A 163 -9.52 -22.36 -6.56
CA LYS A 163 -10.46 -21.30 -6.89
C LYS A 163 -9.78 -20.27 -7.80
N PRO A 164 -9.84 -20.44 -9.13
CA PRO A 164 -9.21 -19.53 -10.08
C PRO A 164 -9.55 -18.06 -9.86
N ILE A 165 -8.63 -17.16 -10.20
CA ILE A 165 -8.80 -15.71 -10.01
C ILE A 165 -9.77 -15.17 -11.07
N GLY A 166 -11.04 -15.05 -10.68
CA GLY A 166 -12.06 -14.35 -11.48
C GLY A 166 -11.86 -12.84 -11.49
N TRP A 167 -12.68 -12.12 -12.28
CA TRP A 167 -12.64 -10.66 -12.38
C TRP A 167 -12.80 -9.94 -11.04
N GLY A 168 -13.75 -10.37 -10.20
CA GLY A 168 -13.96 -9.76 -8.88
C GLY A 168 -12.73 -9.85 -7.96
N SER A 169 -12.07 -11.02 -7.92
CA SER A 169 -10.79 -11.15 -7.20
C SER A 169 -9.72 -10.25 -7.82
N ALA A 170 -9.57 -10.27 -9.14
CA ALA A 170 -8.51 -9.49 -9.77
C ALA A 170 -8.67 -7.99 -9.57
N ILE A 171 -9.90 -7.47 -9.59
CA ILE A 171 -10.19 -6.06 -9.32
C ILE A 171 -9.81 -5.73 -7.88
N VAL A 172 -10.29 -6.49 -6.89
CA VAL A 172 -10.07 -6.16 -5.48
C VAL A 172 -8.61 -6.30 -5.08
N PHE A 173 -8.01 -7.48 -5.28
CA PHE A 173 -6.62 -7.71 -4.88
C PHE A 173 -5.63 -6.91 -5.74
N GLY A 174 -5.95 -6.72 -7.02
CA GLY A 174 -5.17 -5.85 -7.91
C GLY A 174 -5.23 -4.40 -7.46
N PHE A 175 -6.41 -3.90 -7.07
CA PHE A 175 -6.56 -2.58 -6.47
C PHE A 175 -5.75 -2.44 -5.19
N LEU A 176 -5.87 -3.37 -4.23
CA LEU A 176 -5.15 -3.30 -2.96
C LEU A 176 -3.63 -3.20 -3.14
N VAL A 177 -3.05 -4.02 -4.02
CA VAL A 177 -1.61 -3.97 -4.30
C VAL A 177 -1.23 -2.71 -5.06
N PHE A 178 -2.05 -2.27 -6.02
CA PHE A 178 -1.77 -1.08 -6.81
C PHE A 178 -1.85 0.18 -5.94
N SER A 179 -2.96 0.41 -5.24
CA SER A 179 -3.17 1.60 -4.41
C SER A 179 -2.19 1.68 -3.25
N SER A 180 -1.86 0.57 -2.58
CA SER A 180 -0.90 0.62 -1.47
C SER A 180 0.53 0.84 -1.91
N SER A 181 0.92 0.40 -3.12
CA SER A 181 2.31 0.50 -3.59
C SER A 181 2.68 1.85 -4.20
N ILE A 182 1.70 2.53 -4.80
CA ILE A 182 1.96 3.74 -5.60
C ILE A 182 2.49 4.92 -4.76
N GLU A 183 2.03 5.04 -3.51
CA GLU A 183 2.35 6.16 -2.62
C GLU A 183 3.66 5.95 -1.85
N ARG A 184 4.21 4.72 -1.83
CA ARG A 184 5.33 4.35 -0.94
C ARG A 184 6.61 5.12 -1.19
N ILE A 185 6.85 5.47 -2.46
CA ILE A 185 8.04 6.18 -2.91
C ILE A 185 7.82 7.70 -2.92
N PRO A 186 6.76 8.25 -3.55
CA PRO A 186 6.54 9.70 -3.54
C PRO A 186 6.18 10.25 -2.15
N GLY A 187 5.68 9.44 -1.21
CA GLY A 187 5.40 9.90 0.16
C GLY A 187 4.53 11.18 0.19
N PRO A 188 4.90 12.23 0.94
CA PRO A 188 4.10 13.44 1.11
C PRO A 188 3.87 14.21 -0.20
N PHE A 189 4.76 14.09 -1.19
CA PHE A 189 4.54 14.69 -2.51
C PHE A 189 3.25 14.21 -3.18
N MET A 190 2.78 13.00 -2.84
CA MET A 190 1.54 12.47 -3.40
C MET A 190 0.30 13.22 -2.91
N ASN A 191 0.27 13.62 -1.64
CA ASN A 191 -0.90 14.25 -1.02
C ASN A 191 -0.87 15.78 -1.12
N ASN A 192 0.32 16.37 -1.20
CA ASN A 192 0.50 17.81 -1.22
C ASN A 192 0.38 18.36 -2.64
N ILE A 193 -0.83 18.73 -3.05
CA ILE A 193 -1.13 19.09 -4.45
C ILE A 193 -0.38 20.34 -4.89
N SER A 194 -0.53 21.46 -4.18
CA SER A 194 0.14 22.72 -4.50
C SER A 194 0.32 23.59 -3.24
N PRO A 195 1.22 24.59 -3.26
CA PRO A 195 1.36 25.55 -2.17
C PRO A 195 0.06 26.28 -1.82
N GLU A 196 -0.76 26.61 -2.81
CA GLU A 196 -2.04 27.30 -2.62
C GLU A 196 -3.04 26.41 -1.89
N ILE A 197 -3.13 25.13 -2.26
CA ILE A 197 -4.01 24.16 -1.59
C ILE A 197 -3.54 23.92 -0.16
N LEU A 198 -2.22 23.80 0.07
CA LEU A 198 -1.67 23.68 1.43
C LEU A 198 -2.03 24.88 2.30
N ARG A 199 -1.87 26.11 1.79
CA ARG A 199 -2.26 27.33 2.51
C ARG A 199 -3.76 27.40 2.77
N PHE A 200 -4.57 26.94 1.81
CA PHE A 200 -6.02 26.86 1.97
C PHE A 200 -6.41 25.89 3.10
N ILE A 201 -5.84 24.69 3.12
CA ILE A 201 -6.08 23.70 4.18
C ILE A 201 -5.62 24.26 5.54
N ALA A 202 -4.43 24.86 5.59
CA ALA A 202 -3.90 25.46 6.82
C ALA A 202 -4.72 26.66 7.35
N ALA A 203 -5.56 27.27 6.51
CA ALA A 203 -6.46 28.35 6.90
C ALA A 203 -7.83 27.85 7.41
N ILE A 204 -8.12 26.55 7.35
CA ILE A 204 -9.33 25.98 7.94
C ILE A 204 -9.32 26.29 9.45
N PRO A 205 -10.37 26.89 10.04
CA PRO A 205 -10.31 27.45 11.40
C PRO A 205 -9.78 26.51 12.47
N VAL A 206 -10.17 25.23 12.40
CA VAL A 206 -9.70 24.19 13.33
C VAL A 206 -8.19 23.97 13.16
N LEU A 207 -7.72 23.75 11.93
CA LEU A 207 -6.30 23.51 11.63
C LEU A 207 -5.43 24.77 11.82
N ALA A 208 -6.00 25.96 11.61
CA ALA A 208 -5.37 27.24 11.85
C ALA A 208 -5.07 27.45 13.34
N ALA A 209 -5.89 26.88 14.23
CA ALA A 209 -5.72 26.93 15.67
C ALA A 209 -4.71 25.90 16.21
N GLU A 210 -4.25 24.96 15.38
CA GLU A 210 -3.36 23.87 15.78
C GLU A 210 -1.88 24.17 15.44
N PRO A 211 -1.01 24.55 16.41
CA PRO A 211 0.36 24.97 16.12
C PRO A 211 1.21 23.88 15.46
N ALA A 212 0.98 22.62 15.83
CA ALA A 212 1.64 21.44 15.25
C ALA A 212 1.33 21.26 13.76
N PHE A 213 0.05 21.42 13.39
CA PHE A 213 -0.37 21.36 11.99
C PHE A 213 0.22 22.52 11.18
N GLN A 214 0.25 23.72 11.77
CA GLN A 214 0.88 24.89 11.15
C GLN A 214 2.38 24.67 10.91
N HIS A 215 3.10 24.06 11.86
CA HIS A 215 4.51 23.70 11.69
C HIS A 215 4.70 22.68 10.56
N THR A 216 3.88 21.63 10.51
CA THR A 216 3.86 20.65 9.41
C THR A 216 3.64 21.31 8.05
N THR A 217 2.69 22.25 7.97
CA THR A 217 2.44 23.02 6.74
C THR A 217 3.66 23.85 6.34
N ARG A 218 4.34 24.51 7.30
CA ARG A 218 5.59 25.25 7.03
C ARG A 218 6.67 24.34 6.47
N ILE A 219 6.84 23.14 7.03
CA ILE A 219 7.82 22.15 6.52
C ILE A 219 7.57 21.90 5.04
N TYR A 220 6.32 21.66 4.63
CA TYR A 220 5.99 21.41 3.23
C TYR A 220 6.24 22.62 2.33
N LEU A 221 5.87 23.82 2.79
CA LEU A 221 6.00 25.04 1.99
C LEU A 221 7.45 25.49 1.84
N GLU A 222 8.25 25.42 2.91
CA GLU A 222 9.65 25.86 2.90
C GLU A 222 10.58 24.90 2.15
N ASN A 223 10.24 23.61 2.13
CA ASN A 223 11.04 22.56 1.48
C ASN A 223 10.47 22.10 0.14
N ASP A 224 9.49 22.83 -0.41
CA ASP A 224 8.83 22.52 -1.69
C ASP A 224 8.37 21.06 -1.79
N ILE A 225 7.69 20.57 -0.74
CA ILE A 225 7.18 19.19 -0.68
C ILE A 225 5.75 19.19 -1.25
N THR A 226 5.65 19.46 -2.55
CA THR A 226 4.39 19.48 -3.29
C THR A 226 4.54 18.80 -4.66
N ARG A 227 3.42 18.52 -5.34
CA ARG A 227 3.46 17.99 -6.72
C ARG A 227 4.14 18.92 -7.72
N LEU A 228 4.26 20.21 -7.40
CA LEU A 228 4.98 21.18 -8.23
C LEU A 228 6.50 21.06 -8.12
N SER A 229 6.99 20.26 -7.17
CA SER A 229 8.41 20.04 -6.98
C SER A 229 9.05 19.30 -8.16
N PRO A 230 10.28 19.64 -8.55
CA PRO A 230 11.03 18.87 -9.55
C PRO A 230 11.29 17.43 -9.12
N LEU A 231 11.17 17.11 -7.83
CA LEU A 231 11.29 15.76 -7.30
C LEU A 231 10.04 14.90 -7.51
N PHE A 232 8.87 15.50 -7.72
CA PHE A 232 7.61 14.76 -7.83
C PHE A 232 7.62 13.80 -9.03
N VAL A 233 7.95 14.29 -10.23
CA VAL A 233 7.92 13.46 -11.46
C VAL A 233 8.87 12.25 -11.38
N PRO A 234 10.15 12.40 -10.96
CA PRO A 234 11.04 11.27 -10.73
C PRO A 234 10.53 10.25 -9.70
N LEU A 235 10.16 10.71 -8.50
CA LEU A 235 9.71 9.84 -7.40
C LEU A 235 8.44 9.08 -7.78
N MET A 236 7.51 9.79 -8.43
CA MET A 236 6.26 9.22 -8.92
C MET A 236 6.51 8.23 -10.07
N GLY A 237 7.50 8.48 -10.93
CA GLY A 237 7.93 7.51 -11.96
C GLY A 237 8.39 6.19 -11.35
N LEU A 238 9.20 6.25 -10.28
CA LEU A 238 9.65 5.07 -9.54
C LEU A 238 8.48 4.34 -8.84
N GLY A 239 7.59 5.09 -8.17
CA GLY A 239 6.40 4.55 -7.51
C GLY A 239 5.40 3.91 -8.47
N ALA A 240 5.10 4.56 -9.59
CA ALA A 240 4.25 4.00 -10.64
C ALA A 240 4.86 2.74 -11.26
N GLY A 241 6.18 2.69 -11.45
CA GLY A 241 6.88 1.50 -11.94
C GLY A 241 6.73 0.32 -10.99
N LEU A 242 6.88 0.55 -9.69
CA LEU A 242 6.62 -0.44 -8.67
C LEU A 242 5.18 -0.96 -8.76
N ALA A 243 4.22 -0.04 -8.81
CA ALA A 243 2.80 -0.37 -8.73
C ALA A 243 2.28 -1.13 -9.97
N PHE A 244 2.55 -0.62 -11.18
CA PHE A 244 2.22 -1.33 -12.42
C PHE A 244 3.01 -2.64 -12.55
N GLY A 245 4.26 -2.67 -12.09
CA GLY A 245 5.09 -3.86 -12.10
C GLY A 245 4.52 -4.98 -11.23
N LEU A 246 3.91 -4.65 -10.09
CA LEU A 246 3.22 -5.60 -9.22
C LEU A 246 1.88 -6.03 -9.83
N LEU A 247 1.04 -5.07 -10.25
CA LEU A 247 -0.26 -5.37 -10.87
C LEU A 247 -0.11 -6.31 -12.06
N ARG A 248 0.87 -6.06 -12.94
CA ARG A 248 1.14 -6.88 -14.13
C ARG A 248 1.53 -8.32 -13.83
N ARG A 249 2.15 -8.55 -12.68
CA ARG A 249 2.56 -9.89 -12.24
C ARG A 249 1.43 -10.62 -11.52
N PHE A 250 0.57 -9.87 -10.84
CA PHE A 250 -0.65 -10.41 -10.28
C PHE A 250 -1.65 -10.82 -11.37
N ASP A 251 -1.95 -9.91 -12.29
CA ASP A 251 -2.90 -10.16 -13.37
C ASP A 251 -2.58 -9.31 -14.62
N PRO A 252 -2.25 -9.96 -15.75
CA PRO A 252 -1.82 -9.26 -16.95
C PRO A 252 -2.98 -8.86 -17.89
N ARG A 253 -4.24 -8.90 -17.46
CA ARG A 253 -5.36 -8.52 -18.34
C ARG A 253 -5.36 -7.02 -18.64
N PRO A 254 -5.34 -6.60 -19.91
CA PRO A 254 -5.28 -5.18 -20.27
C PRO A 254 -6.42 -4.34 -19.70
N LEU A 255 -7.66 -4.86 -19.73
CA LEU A 255 -8.82 -4.14 -19.19
C LEU A 255 -8.72 -3.89 -17.69
N LEU A 256 -8.11 -4.81 -16.93
CA LEU A 256 -7.86 -4.59 -15.50
C LEU A 256 -6.88 -3.44 -15.28
N VAL A 257 -5.76 -3.46 -16.01
CA VAL A 257 -4.73 -2.42 -15.95
C VAL A 257 -5.31 -1.05 -16.31
N LEU A 258 -6.12 -0.99 -17.38
CA LEU A 258 -6.80 0.24 -17.80
C LEU A 258 -7.81 0.72 -16.76
N ALA A 259 -8.66 -0.17 -16.26
CA ALA A 259 -9.69 0.17 -15.28
C ALA A 259 -9.09 0.72 -13.98
N LEU A 260 -8.08 0.04 -13.43
CA LEU A 260 -7.41 0.49 -12.21
C LEU A 260 -6.56 1.74 -12.45
N GLY A 261 -5.90 1.86 -13.60
CA GLY A 261 -5.17 3.07 -13.98
C GLY A 261 -6.08 4.30 -14.12
N ALA A 262 -7.26 4.13 -14.72
CA ALA A 262 -8.27 5.17 -14.84
C ALA A 262 -8.84 5.55 -13.47
N LEU A 263 -9.21 4.55 -12.66
CA LEU A 263 -9.72 4.75 -11.31
C LEU A 263 -8.72 5.53 -10.46
N LEU A 264 -7.46 5.08 -10.40
CA LEU A 264 -6.44 5.76 -9.60
C LEU A 264 -6.08 7.13 -10.16
N THR A 265 -6.12 7.35 -11.48
CA THR A 265 -5.99 8.72 -12.02
C THR A 265 -7.05 9.65 -11.43
N ARG A 266 -8.29 9.17 -11.33
CA ARG A 266 -9.41 9.96 -10.80
C ARG A 266 -9.33 10.17 -9.29
N THR A 267 -8.92 9.17 -8.52
CA THR A 267 -8.92 9.21 -7.05
C THR A 267 -7.65 9.78 -6.45
N THR A 268 -6.59 9.98 -7.24
CA THR A 268 -5.33 10.60 -6.81
C THR A 268 -5.22 12.05 -7.26
N ASP A 269 -6.35 12.73 -7.45
CA ASP A 269 -6.40 14.11 -7.92
C ASP A 269 -5.58 14.33 -9.20
N PHE A 270 -5.79 13.48 -10.21
CA PHE A 270 -5.22 13.59 -11.55
C PHE A 270 -3.69 13.41 -11.67
N VAL A 271 -3.08 12.54 -10.86
CA VAL A 271 -1.82 11.92 -11.29
C VAL A 271 -2.13 11.05 -12.53
N PRO A 272 -1.50 11.28 -13.70
CA PRO A 272 -2.00 10.76 -14.99
C PRO A 272 -1.66 9.28 -15.21
N LEU A 273 -2.06 8.40 -14.29
CA LEU A 273 -1.77 6.96 -14.30
C LEU A 273 -2.47 6.20 -15.43
N ILE A 274 -3.48 6.81 -16.05
CA ILE A 274 -4.11 6.29 -17.26
C ILE A 274 -3.12 6.25 -18.43
N VAL A 275 -2.15 7.15 -18.49
CA VAL A 275 -1.12 7.18 -19.54
C VAL A 275 -0.23 5.94 -19.49
N PRO A 276 0.45 5.63 -18.37
CA PRO A 276 1.21 4.39 -18.26
C PRO A 276 0.30 3.16 -18.35
N ALA A 277 -0.95 3.21 -17.87
CA ALA A 277 -1.89 2.10 -18.03
C ALA A 277 -2.18 1.80 -19.50
N LEU A 278 -2.39 2.81 -20.35
CA LEU A 278 -2.58 2.66 -21.80
C LEU A 278 -1.34 2.01 -22.44
N VAL A 279 -0.15 2.54 -22.17
CA VAL A 279 1.11 2.00 -22.73
C VAL A 279 1.33 0.56 -22.29
N VAL A 280 1.09 0.24 -21.01
CA VAL A 280 1.21 -1.12 -20.47
C VAL A 280 0.16 -2.05 -21.09
N ALA A 281 -1.08 -1.59 -21.23
CA ALA A 281 -2.19 -2.37 -21.79
C ALA A 281 -2.00 -2.70 -23.29
N LEU A 282 -1.36 -1.82 -24.06
CA LEU A 282 -0.99 -2.08 -25.46
C LEU A 282 -0.08 -3.30 -25.62
N ARG A 283 0.64 -3.70 -24.56
CA ARG A 283 1.46 -4.91 -24.58
C ARG A 283 0.64 -6.21 -24.45
N GLY A 284 -0.66 -6.12 -24.16
CA GLY A 284 -1.51 -7.28 -23.95
C GLY A 284 -1.10 -8.08 -22.71
N THR A 285 -1.15 -9.40 -22.80
CA THR A 285 -0.72 -10.32 -21.73
C THR A 285 0.78 -10.64 -21.76
N ALA A 286 1.51 -10.14 -22.77
CA ALA A 286 2.93 -10.46 -22.93
C ALA A 286 3.80 -9.86 -21.80
N ALA A 287 4.93 -10.51 -21.55
CA ALA A 287 5.94 -10.00 -20.62
C ALA A 287 6.46 -8.62 -21.08
N ILE A 288 6.73 -7.76 -20.10
CA ILE A 288 7.19 -6.39 -20.31
C ILE A 288 8.68 -6.30 -19.97
N GLY A 289 9.49 -6.05 -20.99
CA GLY A 289 10.93 -5.83 -20.85
C GLY A 289 11.28 -4.39 -20.47
N TRP A 290 12.54 -4.14 -20.12
CA TRP A 290 13.01 -2.83 -19.65
C TRP A 290 12.72 -1.69 -20.63
N ARG A 291 12.88 -1.91 -21.94
CA ARG A 291 12.62 -0.90 -22.99
C ARG A 291 11.18 -0.38 -22.95
N TRP A 292 10.24 -1.30 -22.73
CA TRP A 292 8.82 -0.95 -22.66
C TRP A 292 8.51 -0.19 -21.36
N TRP A 293 9.11 -0.58 -20.23
CA TRP A 293 9.00 0.19 -19.00
C TRP A 293 9.61 1.59 -19.11
N THR A 294 10.73 1.74 -19.82
CA THR A 294 11.33 3.04 -20.11
C THR A 294 10.42 3.90 -20.97
N LEU A 295 9.78 3.34 -22.01
CA LEU A 295 8.78 4.03 -22.81
C LEU A 295 7.57 4.45 -21.96
N THR A 296 7.03 3.53 -21.15
CA THR A 296 5.95 3.82 -20.19
C THR A 296 6.32 4.98 -19.26
N GLY A 297 7.54 4.97 -18.72
CA GLY A 297 8.04 6.01 -17.84
C GLY A 297 8.23 7.35 -18.53
N LEU A 298 8.67 7.37 -19.79
CA LEU A 298 8.77 8.59 -20.59
C LEU A 298 7.39 9.20 -20.87
N CYS A 299 6.44 8.39 -21.33
CA CYS A 299 5.06 8.85 -21.58
C CYS A 299 4.41 9.38 -20.30
N PHE A 300 4.58 8.66 -19.19
CA PHE A 300 4.12 9.10 -17.88
C PHE A 300 4.80 10.40 -17.44
N GLY A 301 6.13 10.47 -17.53
CA GLY A 301 6.91 11.64 -17.14
C GLY A 301 6.51 12.90 -17.90
N VAL A 302 6.32 12.80 -19.22
CA VAL A 302 5.83 13.91 -20.04
C VAL A 302 4.42 14.33 -19.62
N ALA A 303 3.50 13.38 -19.44
CA ALA A 303 2.14 13.70 -19.02
C ALA A 303 2.09 14.35 -17.63
N THR A 304 2.85 13.83 -16.67
CA THR A 304 2.93 14.40 -15.31
C THR A 304 3.57 15.78 -15.34
N ALA A 305 4.64 15.98 -16.10
CA ALA A 305 5.29 17.28 -16.23
C ALA A 305 4.37 18.32 -16.89
N ILE A 306 3.56 17.96 -17.90
CA ILE A 306 2.57 18.88 -18.51
C ILE A 306 1.56 19.38 -17.47
N ILE A 307 1.14 18.52 -16.54
CA ILE A 307 0.12 18.86 -15.54
C ILE A 307 0.75 19.63 -14.36
N TRP A 308 1.89 19.15 -13.86
CA TRP A 308 2.41 19.51 -12.54
C TRP A 308 3.72 20.30 -12.56
N ASP A 309 4.50 20.29 -13.63
CA ASP A 309 5.81 20.97 -13.66
C ASP A 309 5.68 22.40 -14.20
N ARG A 310 6.01 23.42 -13.38
CA ARG A 310 5.86 24.84 -13.73
C ARG A 310 7.08 25.68 -13.33
N PRO A 311 7.86 26.23 -14.30
CA PRO A 311 7.72 26.03 -15.75
C PRO A 311 8.08 24.59 -16.16
N PHE A 312 7.42 24.07 -17.19
CA PHE A 312 7.67 22.72 -17.68
C PHE A 312 9.17 22.46 -17.92
N SER A 313 9.70 21.43 -17.28
CA SER A 313 11.06 20.94 -17.49
C SER A 313 11.03 19.56 -18.13
N LEU A 314 11.77 19.40 -19.23
CA LEU A 314 11.94 18.09 -19.86
C LEU A 314 12.80 17.15 -18.99
N GLY A 315 13.60 17.71 -18.06
CA GLY A 315 14.50 16.96 -17.19
C GLY A 315 13.79 15.93 -16.32
N GLY A 316 12.74 16.34 -15.61
CA GLY A 316 11.95 15.42 -14.76
C GLY A 316 11.32 14.28 -15.56
N ALA A 317 10.78 14.60 -16.75
CA ALA A 317 10.18 13.62 -17.65
C ALA A 317 11.20 12.58 -18.17
N LEU A 318 12.43 13.00 -18.50
CA LEU A 318 13.50 12.10 -18.94
C LEU A 318 13.98 11.19 -17.81
N VAL A 319 14.03 11.69 -16.57
CA VAL A 319 14.43 10.89 -15.39
C VAL A 319 13.35 9.88 -14.99
N ALA A 320 12.07 10.18 -15.20
CA ALA A 320 10.98 9.24 -14.93
C ALA A 320 11.08 7.95 -15.77
N ALA A 321 11.68 8.00 -16.96
CA ALA A 321 11.83 6.86 -17.85
C ALA A 321 12.68 5.71 -17.25
N PRO A 322 13.95 5.91 -16.87
CA PRO A 322 14.74 4.87 -16.18
C PRO A 322 14.19 4.54 -14.79
N LEU A 323 13.59 5.49 -14.08
CA LEU A 323 13.03 5.25 -12.74
C LEU A 323 11.80 4.35 -12.76
N MET A 324 10.91 4.48 -13.75
CA MET A 324 9.79 3.55 -13.98
C MET A 324 10.29 2.12 -14.18
N ALA A 325 11.34 1.94 -15.01
CA ALA A 325 11.96 0.63 -15.21
C ALA A 325 12.59 0.09 -13.91
N GLY A 326 13.23 0.97 -13.13
CA GLY A 326 13.75 0.64 -11.80
C GLY A 326 12.65 0.15 -10.85
N GLY A 327 11.52 0.86 -10.79
CA GLY A 327 10.37 0.49 -9.98
C GLY A 327 9.80 -0.87 -10.38
N ALA A 328 9.63 -1.11 -11.67
CA ALA A 328 9.14 -2.39 -12.19
C ALA A 328 10.11 -3.56 -11.95
N ALA A 329 11.42 -3.29 -11.85
CA ALA A 329 12.43 -4.26 -11.47
C ALA A 329 12.36 -4.58 -9.96
N VAL A 330 12.18 -3.56 -9.10
CA VAL A 330 11.93 -3.74 -7.66
C VAL A 330 10.65 -4.54 -7.43
N ALA A 331 9.58 -4.22 -8.16
CA ALA A 331 8.33 -5.00 -8.16
C ALA A 331 8.57 -6.48 -8.44
N GLY A 332 9.46 -6.82 -9.38
CA GLY A 332 9.80 -8.21 -9.68
C GLY A 332 10.53 -8.91 -8.53
N ARG A 333 11.33 -8.19 -7.74
CA ARG A 333 11.98 -8.77 -6.56
C ARG A 333 10.97 -9.02 -5.44
N ILE A 334 10.09 -8.05 -5.20
CA ILE A 334 9.01 -8.15 -4.20
C ILE A 334 8.02 -9.25 -4.58
N TRP A 335 7.60 -9.30 -5.85
CA TRP A 335 6.64 -10.29 -6.32
C TRP A 335 7.11 -11.72 -6.13
N ARG A 336 8.41 -12.00 -6.30
CA ARG A 336 8.95 -13.35 -6.02
C ARG A 336 8.74 -13.78 -4.57
N VAL A 337 8.77 -12.84 -3.62
CA VAL A 337 8.46 -13.11 -2.21
C VAL A 337 6.97 -13.41 -2.05
N ALA A 338 6.09 -12.66 -2.72
CA ALA A 338 4.64 -12.89 -2.64
C ALA A 338 4.20 -14.19 -3.36
N GLU A 339 4.81 -14.54 -4.48
CA GLU A 339 4.48 -15.73 -5.26
C GLU A 339 4.98 -17.01 -4.56
N ARG A 340 6.18 -16.95 -3.96
CA ARG A 340 6.81 -18.08 -3.27
C ARG A 340 7.44 -17.62 -1.96
N PRO A 341 6.64 -17.42 -0.90
CA PRO A 341 7.14 -16.84 0.33
C PRO A 341 8.01 -17.85 1.09
N THR A 342 9.29 -17.54 1.21
CA THR A 342 10.23 -18.27 2.07
C THR A 342 10.44 -17.51 3.36
N ARG A 343 10.85 -18.19 4.45
CA ARG A 343 11.16 -17.55 5.73
C ARG A 343 12.09 -16.34 5.57
N ARG A 344 13.20 -16.52 4.84
CA ARG A 344 14.18 -15.46 4.59
C ARG A 344 13.55 -14.31 3.79
N GLY A 345 12.79 -14.61 2.73
CA GLY A 345 12.14 -13.61 1.90
C GLY A 345 11.14 -12.76 2.69
N VAL A 346 10.26 -13.41 3.45
CA VAL A 346 9.26 -12.74 4.29
C VAL A 346 9.92 -11.87 5.36
N VAL A 347 10.83 -12.43 6.16
CA VAL A 347 11.50 -11.66 7.23
C VAL A 347 12.28 -10.48 6.66
N THR A 348 13.00 -10.67 5.54
CA THR A 348 13.76 -9.60 4.90
C THR A 348 12.83 -8.50 4.39
N LEU A 349 11.74 -8.86 3.72
CA LEU A 349 10.79 -7.87 3.19
C LEU A 349 10.10 -7.10 4.31
N VAL A 350 9.60 -7.78 5.34
CA VAL A 350 8.96 -7.15 6.51
C VAL A 350 9.94 -6.22 7.23
N ALA A 351 11.20 -6.64 7.44
CA ALA A 351 12.19 -5.79 8.10
C ALA A 351 12.57 -4.57 7.25
N LEU A 352 12.80 -4.75 5.95
CA LEU A 352 13.16 -3.64 5.06
C LEU A 352 12.01 -2.65 4.88
N ALA A 353 10.82 -3.14 4.56
CA ALA A 353 9.66 -2.29 4.32
C ALA A 353 9.08 -1.74 5.63
N GLY A 354 8.95 -2.56 6.67
CA GLY A 354 8.27 -2.18 7.90
C GLY A 354 9.14 -1.50 8.96
N ILE A 355 10.47 -1.52 8.82
CA ILE A 355 11.37 -0.91 9.82
C ILE A 355 12.39 -0.01 9.12
N ALA A 356 13.19 -0.54 8.20
CA ALA A 356 14.32 0.21 7.63
C ALA A 356 13.87 1.42 6.79
N ALA A 357 12.88 1.25 5.91
CA ALA A 357 12.35 2.35 5.11
C ALA A 357 11.66 3.43 5.97
N PRO A 358 10.77 3.08 6.94
CA PRO A 358 10.22 4.04 7.89
C PRO A 358 11.26 4.77 8.72
N ALA A 359 12.30 4.06 9.21
CA ALA A 359 13.39 4.68 9.95
C ALA A 359 14.14 5.70 9.08
N PHE A 360 14.40 5.35 7.82
CA PHE A 360 15.05 6.27 6.88
C PHE A 360 14.21 7.52 6.63
N THR A 361 12.92 7.38 6.33
CA THR A 361 12.05 8.56 6.11
C THR A 361 11.83 9.35 7.40
N GLY A 362 11.76 8.68 8.56
CA GLY A 362 11.63 9.34 9.86
C GLY A 362 12.85 10.20 10.20
N VAL A 363 14.06 9.77 9.83
CA VAL A 363 15.27 10.60 9.96
C VAL A 363 15.21 11.83 9.06
N ILE A 364 14.71 11.69 7.83
CA ILE A 364 14.49 12.83 6.92
C ILE A 364 13.48 13.80 7.55
N ASP A 365 12.36 13.28 8.05
CA ASP A 365 11.31 14.09 8.66
C ASP A 365 11.81 14.86 9.89
N LEU A 366 12.52 14.20 10.80
CA LEU A 366 13.12 14.86 11.97
C LEU A 366 14.13 15.95 11.56
N ALA A 367 14.91 15.71 10.50
CA ALA A 367 15.84 16.70 9.98
C ALA A 367 15.12 17.93 9.41
N LEU A 368 13.96 17.75 8.75
CA LEU A 368 13.13 18.83 8.25
C LEU A 368 12.48 19.61 9.39
N ARG A 369 11.95 18.94 10.40
CA ARG A 369 11.40 19.57 11.62
C ARG A 369 12.43 20.43 12.32
N ALA A 370 13.65 19.93 12.50
CA ALA A 370 14.72 20.64 13.19
C ALA A 370 15.20 21.90 12.45
N ARG A 371 14.98 21.99 11.13
CA ARG A 371 15.41 23.10 10.29
C ARG A 371 14.30 24.12 9.99
N THR A 372 13.05 23.73 10.17
CA THR A 372 11.88 24.56 9.89
C THR A 372 11.43 25.24 11.18
N PRO A 373 11.39 26.58 11.24
CA PRO A 373 11.10 27.33 12.47
C PRO A 373 9.65 27.25 12.96
#